data_AF-A0A063Y0C0-F1
#
_entry.id   AF-A0A063Y0C0-F1
#
_cell.length_a   1.000
_cell.length_b   1.000
_cell.length_c   1.000
_cell.angle_alpha   90.00
_cell.angle_beta   90.00
_cell.angle_gamma   90.00
#
_symmetry.space_group_name_H-M   'P 1'
#
loop_
_entity.id
_entity.type
_entity.pdbx_description
1 polymer ?
#
loop_
_entity_poly.entity_id
_entity_poly.type
_entity_poly.pdbx_seq_one_letter_code
_entity_poly.pdbx_strand_id
1 'polypeptide(L)'
;MQLVKVIGALTLLILLSGCSWFGGDKTIPDIPEQILYDDAMSALDAGNWSLAIEKLQLLEARYPFGRFSEQAQLELIYAYYRNSEPAAARAAADRFVRLHPNHDHIDYAYYLKGLTSFEEDRNFLARFLPLDETQRDPGAALDSFESFSILLNRYPDSEFAPDAQRRMQYLKNRLATYEIHVASYYMKREAWVAAANRGRYVVENLQETPAVPDALAIMAESYTKLGMHDLAENALEVLRVNFPDYVIRPFSPQRFDLLYTATFGLLGQIEPATPARPVNPDRLRQAEADGERNTSSGRRSLLHRISFGTLGSDGNEQESGELIEQAQ
;
A
#
# COMPACT_ATOMS: atom_id res chain seq x y z
N MET A 1 -27.90 17.57 56.95
CA MET A 1 -27.32 18.56 55.99
C MET A 1 -25.89 18.97 56.33
N GLN A 2 -25.47 19.06 57.60
CA GLN A 2 -24.09 19.47 57.94
C GLN A 2 -23.04 18.38 57.66
N LEU A 3 -23.35 17.10 57.89
CA LEU A 3 -22.42 15.99 57.60
C LEU A 3 -22.06 15.88 56.11
N VAL A 4 -23.02 16.09 55.21
CA VAL A 4 -22.81 16.03 53.75
C VAL A 4 -21.87 17.15 53.28
N LYS A 5 -21.94 18.33 53.91
CA LYS A 5 -21.03 19.45 53.64
C LYS A 5 -19.61 19.17 54.11
N VAL A 6 -19.46 18.51 55.26
CA VAL A 6 -18.14 18.13 55.80
C VAL A 6 -17.49 17.03 54.95
N ILE A 7 -18.26 16.03 54.54
CA ILE A 7 -17.77 14.96 53.65
C ILE A 7 -17.39 15.53 52.29
N GLY A 8 -18.20 16.44 51.72
CA GLY A 8 -17.90 17.12 50.46
C GLY A 8 -16.66 18.03 50.51
N ALA A 9 -16.41 18.69 51.64
CA ALA A 9 -15.21 19.50 51.83
C ALA A 9 -13.94 18.62 51.98
N LEU A 10 -14.06 17.47 52.63
CA LEU A 10 -12.94 16.54 52.81
C LEU A 10 -12.54 15.86 51.50
N THR A 11 -13.50 15.44 50.68
CA THR A 11 -13.21 14.87 49.35
C THR A 11 -12.61 15.90 48.41
N LEU A 12 -13.05 17.17 48.48
CA LEU A 12 -12.44 18.25 47.70
C LEU A 12 -10.98 18.47 48.10
N LEU A 13 -10.66 18.46 49.41
CA LEU A 13 -9.26 18.61 49.86
C LEU A 13 -8.33 17.49 49.39
N ILE A 14 -8.83 16.26 49.30
CA ILE A 14 -8.05 15.10 48.83
C ILE A 14 -7.80 15.17 47.31
N LEU A 15 -8.71 15.77 46.55
CA LEU A 15 -8.54 15.96 45.10
C LEU A 15 -7.54 17.08 44.77
N LEU A 16 -7.36 18.06 45.66
CA LEU A 16 -6.42 19.17 45.46
C LEU A 16 -4.96 18.85 45.83
N SER A 17 -4.68 17.77 46.56
CA SER A 17 -3.32 17.38 46.97
C SER A 17 -2.53 16.55 45.94
N GLY A 18 -3.08 16.31 44.75
CA GLY A 18 -2.44 15.47 43.72
C GLY A 18 -1.34 16.13 42.86
N CYS A 19 -1.21 17.46 42.86
CA CYS A 19 -0.39 18.15 41.84
C CYS A 19 1.05 18.52 42.27
N SER A 20 1.47 18.31 43.53
CA SER A 20 2.82 18.72 43.98
C SER A 20 3.81 17.57 44.19
N TRP A 21 3.37 16.30 44.15
CA TRP A 21 4.26 15.16 44.40
C TRP A 21 5.15 14.80 43.18
N PHE A 22 4.75 15.16 41.97
CA PHE A 22 5.44 14.75 40.74
C PHE A 22 6.41 15.79 40.15
N GLY A 23 6.67 16.88 40.87
CA GLY A 23 7.55 17.96 40.46
C GLY A 23 8.91 17.92 41.16
N GLY A 24 9.64 16.81 41.05
CA GLY A 24 11.07 16.81 41.37
C GLY A 24 11.82 17.44 40.22
N ASP A 25 12.53 18.55 40.47
CA ASP A 25 13.48 19.13 39.53
C ASP A 25 14.49 18.03 39.19
N LYS A 26 14.31 17.37 38.04
CA LYS A 26 15.32 16.46 37.51
C LYS A 26 16.46 17.36 37.10
N THR A 27 17.40 17.61 38.00
CA THR A 27 18.72 18.10 37.63
C THR A 27 19.32 17.03 36.73
N ILE A 28 19.08 17.14 35.42
CA ILE A 28 19.57 16.18 34.44
C ILE A 28 21.10 16.35 34.49
N PRO A 29 21.86 15.31 34.91
CA PRO A 29 23.30 15.44 35.09
C PRO A 29 23.96 15.98 33.81
N ASP A 30 25.02 16.77 33.96
CA ASP A 30 25.80 17.25 32.82
C ASP A 30 26.57 16.04 32.25
N ILE A 31 26.02 15.47 31.17
CA ILE A 31 26.55 14.28 30.52
C ILE A 31 27.32 14.77 29.30
N PRO A 32 28.64 14.50 29.19
CA PRO A 32 29.43 14.88 28.02
C PRO A 32 28.79 14.44 26.71
N GLU A 33 28.91 15.29 25.67
CA GLU A 33 28.33 15.06 24.34
C GLU A 33 28.66 13.67 23.78
N GLN A 34 29.93 13.27 23.83
CA GLN A 34 30.41 11.96 23.35
C GLN A 34 29.68 10.80 24.02
N ILE A 35 29.53 10.84 25.35
CA ILE A 35 28.87 9.77 26.11
C ILE A 35 27.41 9.69 25.72
N LEU A 36 26.76 10.84 25.55
CA LEU A 36 25.35 10.89 25.16
C LEU A 36 25.14 10.35 23.74
N TYR A 37 26.06 10.62 22.82
CA TYR A 37 26.05 10.09 21.47
C TYR A 37 26.30 8.56 21.47
N ASP A 38 27.30 8.09 22.19
CA ASP A 38 27.64 6.66 22.26
C ASP A 38 26.51 5.84 22.89
N ASP A 39 25.84 6.39 23.93
CA ASP A 39 24.63 5.81 24.53
C ASP A 39 23.49 5.71 23.50
N ALA A 40 23.29 6.76 22.71
CA ALA A 40 22.27 6.78 21.66
C ALA A 40 22.55 5.72 20.58
N MET A 41 23.80 5.62 20.12
CA MET A 41 24.19 4.63 19.10
C MET A 41 24.04 3.21 19.64
N SER A 42 24.46 2.97 20.89
CA SER A 42 24.26 1.68 21.56
C SER A 42 22.78 1.29 21.64
N ALA A 43 21.89 2.27 21.87
CA ALA A 43 20.45 2.04 21.89
C ALA A 43 19.89 1.74 20.49
N LEU A 44 20.39 2.39 19.43
CA LEU A 44 20.05 2.07 18.04
C LEU A 44 20.47 0.65 17.67
N ASP A 45 21.71 0.27 17.99
CA ASP A 45 22.27 -1.06 17.72
C ASP A 45 21.50 -2.16 18.46
N ALA A 46 21.05 -1.87 19.69
CA ALA A 46 20.20 -2.77 20.48
C ALA A 46 18.74 -2.82 19.99
N GLY A 47 18.36 -1.99 19.02
CA GLY A 47 16.99 -1.87 18.53
C GLY A 47 16.03 -1.20 19.51
N ASN A 48 16.54 -0.48 20.50
CA ASN A 48 15.75 0.28 21.46
C ASN A 48 15.53 1.71 20.94
N TRP A 49 14.64 1.82 19.94
CA TRP A 49 14.39 3.08 19.23
C TRP A 49 13.90 4.20 20.15
N SER A 50 13.00 3.90 21.10
CA SER A 50 12.49 4.89 22.05
C SER A 50 13.60 5.50 22.92
N LEU A 51 14.53 4.67 23.42
CA LEU A 51 15.66 5.17 24.19
C LEU A 51 16.63 5.96 23.31
N ALA A 52 16.89 5.49 22.08
CA ALA A 52 17.72 6.23 21.13
C ALA A 52 17.14 7.61 20.83
N ILE A 53 15.83 7.70 20.56
CA ILE A 53 15.11 8.97 20.35
C ILE A 53 15.29 9.90 21.55
N GLU A 54 15.08 9.41 22.77
CA GLU A 54 15.25 10.21 23.99
C GLU A 54 16.66 10.80 24.09
N LYS A 55 17.68 9.97 23.84
CA LYS A 55 19.10 10.36 23.93
C LYS A 55 19.50 11.34 22.82
N LEU A 56 19.04 11.11 21.60
CA LEU A 56 19.31 11.97 20.44
C LEU A 56 18.62 13.34 20.59
N GLN A 57 17.36 13.37 21.04
CA GLN A 57 16.67 14.63 21.35
C GLN A 57 17.38 15.40 22.46
N LEU A 58 17.85 14.71 23.50
CA LEU A 58 18.62 15.33 24.58
C LEU A 58 19.94 15.91 24.06
N LEU A 59 20.59 15.22 23.12
CA LEU A 59 21.82 15.69 22.47
C LEU A 59 21.56 16.96 21.65
N GLU A 60 20.52 16.96 20.80
CA GLU A 60 20.12 18.16 20.04
C GLU A 60 19.80 19.36 20.94
N ALA A 61 19.11 19.12 22.06
CA ALA A 61 18.71 20.17 22.98
C ALA A 61 19.90 20.80 23.74
N ARG A 62 20.92 20.00 24.07
CA ARG A 62 22.08 20.42 24.87
C ARG A 62 23.25 20.90 24.04
N TYR A 63 23.51 20.22 22.92
CA TYR A 63 24.67 20.42 22.06
C TYR A 63 24.23 20.68 20.61
N PRO A 64 23.43 21.73 20.33
CA PRO A 64 22.89 22.00 18.98
C PRO A 64 23.96 22.31 17.92
N PHE A 65 25.17 22.67 18.35
CA PHE A 65 26.34 22.91 17.50
C PHE A 65 27.52 22.00 17.88
N GLY A 66 27.23 20.89 18.57
CA GLY A 66 28.21 19.91 18.97
C GLY A 66 28.82 19.18 17.79
N ARG A 67 29.93 18.47 18.02
CA ARG A 67 30.63 17.71 16.98
C ARG A 67 29.74 16.65 16.33
N PHE A 68 28.81 16.08 17.09
CA PHE A 68 27.89 15.03 16.64
C PHE A 68 26.49 15.54 16.33
N SER A 69 26.27 16.85 16.36
CA SER A 69 24.93 17.45 16.22
C SER A 69 24.25 17.09 14.89
N GLU A 70 24.95 17.23 13.77
CA GLU A 70 24.41 16.92 12.43
C GLU A 70 24.14 15.42 12.27
N GLN A 71 25.08 14.56 12.69
CA GLN A 71 24.91 13.12 12.66
C GLN A 71 23.74 12.68 13.55
N ALA A 72 23.63 13.23 14.77
CA ALA A 72 22.53 12.92 15.68
C ALA A 72 21.16 13.28 15.08
N GLN A 73 21.06 14.39 14.33
CA GLN A 73 19.83 14.74 13.63
C GLN A 73 19.47 13.70 12.55
N LEU A 74 20.46 13.19 11.79
CA LEU A 74 20.23 12.12 10.80
C LEU A 74 19.77 10.82 11.47
N GLU A 75 20.47 10.41 12.52
CA GLU A 75 20.16 9.21 13.29
C GLU A 75 18.77 9.31 13.94
N LEU A 76 18.35 10.51 14.33
CA LEU A 76 17.03 10.74 14.89
C LEU A 76 15.91 10.50 13.85
N ILE A 77 16.12 10.88 12.59
CA ILE A 77 15.18 10.55 11.49
C ILE A 77 15.04 9.04 11.38
N TYR A 78 16.16 8.32 11.36
CA TYR A 78 16.17 6.86 11.29
C TYR A 78 15.48 6.23 12.50
N ALA A 79 15.77 6.72 13.70
CA ALA A 79 15.16 6.23 14.93
C ALA A 79 13.63 6.39 14.90
N TYR A 80 13.11 7.55 14.49
CA TYR A 80 11.66 7.75 14.32
C TYR A 80 11.05 6.83 13.28
N TYR A 81 11.71 6.65 12.14
CA TYR A 81 11.27 5.72 11.09
C TYR A 81 11.16 4.29 11.65
N ARG A 82 12.19 3.81 12.34
CA ARG A 82 12.22 2.48 12.95
C ARG A 82 11.22 2.33 14.10
N ASN A 83 10.93 3.41 14.83
CA ASN A 83 9.92 3.44 15.89
C ASN A 83 8.47 3.54 15.37
N SER A 84 8.26 3.50 14.04
CA SER A 84 6.93 3.67 13.42
C SER A 84 6.27 5.01 13.74
N GLU A 85 7.06 6.09 13.79
CA GLU A 85 6.59 7.47 14.01
C GLU A 85 6.75 8.32 12.73
N PRO A 86 5.89 8.12 11.71
CA PRO A 86 6.12 8.69 10.39
C PRO A 86 6.07 10.21 10.34
N ALA A 87 5.18 10.83 11.11
CA ALA A 87 5.09 12.28 11.19
C ALA A 87 6.36 12.91 11.82
N ALA A 88 6.91 12.29 12.86
CA ALA A 88 8.13 12.77 13.51
C ALA A 88 9.36 12.61 12.61
N ALA A 89 9.48 11.46 11.94
CA ALA A 89 10.55 11.20 10.97
C ALA A 89 10.53 12.21 9.81
N ARG A 90 9.35 12.46 9.21
CA ARG A 90 9.20 13.45 8.13
C ARG A 90 9.57 14.86 8.60
N ALA A 91 9.09 15.28 9.76
CA ALA A 91 9.40 16.59 10.31
C ALA A 91 10.90 16.75 10.63
N ALA A 92 11.54 15.71 11.16
CA ALA A 92 12.99 15.69 11.40
C ALA A 92 13.78 15.77 10.09
N ALA A 93 13.37 15.03 9.05
CA ALA A 93 14.01 15.06 7.74
C ALA A 93 13.88 16.43 7.06
N ASP A 94 12.69 17.04 7.09
CA ASP A 94 12.47 18.38 6.55
C ASP A 94 13.31 19.44 7.27
N ARG A 95 13.46 19.29 8.59
CA ARG A 95 14.34 20.16 9.38
C ARG A 95 15.80 19.97 8.97
N PHE A 96 16.27 18.73 8.87
CA PHE A 96 17.65 18.43 8.51
C PHE A 96 18.01 19.01 7.14
N VAL A 97 17.20 18.73 6.11
CA VAL A 97 17.38 19.24 4.74
C VAL A 97 17.43 20.76 4.70
N ARG A 98 16.60 21.43 5.52
CA ARG A 98 16.56 22.90 5.58
C ARG A 98 17.77 23.49 6.30
N LEU A 99 18.26 22.85 7.36
CA LEU A 99 19.37 23.35 8.16
C LEU A 99 20.74 23.01 7.55
N HIS A 100 20.86 21.86 6.89
CA HIS A 100 22.12 21.31 6.41
C HIS A 100 22.05 20.95 4.90
N PRO A 101 21.74 21.91 4.00
CA PRO A 101 21.54 21.64 2.58
C PRO A 101 22.78 21.11 1.82
N ASN A 102 23.98 21.30 2.39
CA ASN A 102 25.26 20.89 1.80
C ASN A 102 25.90 19.70 2.53
N HIS A 103 25.15 19.00 3.40
CA HIS A 103 25.67 17.85 4.14
C HIS A 103 25.92 16.66 3.20
N ASP A 104 27.01 15.92 3.40
CA ASP A 104 27.43 14.82 2.54
C ASP A 104 26.37 13.72 2.41
N HIS A 105 25.60 13.47 3.47
CA HIS A 105 24.52 12.46 3.55
C HIS A 105 23.10 13.05 3.48
N ILE A 106 22.91 14.19 2.83
CA ILE A 106 21.57 14.78 2.66
C ILE A 106 20.63 13.91 1.80
N ASP A 107 21.21 13.14 0.88
CA ASP A 107 20.51 12.16 0.05
C ASP A 107 19.83 11.08 0.92
N TYR A 108 20.50 10.64 1.99
CA TYR A 108 19.92 9.73 2.98
C TYR A 108 18.69 10.32 3.69
N ALA A 109 18.72 11.62 4.05
CA ALA A 109 17.57 12.29 4.65
C ALA A 109 16.37 12.35 3.70
N TYR A 110 16.58 12.66 2.42
CA TYR A 110 15.53 12.61 1.40
C TYR A 110 14.99 11.19 1.21
N TYR A 111 15.88 10.19 1.20
CA TYR A 111 15.50 8.78 1.11
C TYR A 111 14.63 8.35 2.28
N LEU A 112 15.04 8.63 3.53
CA LEU A 112 14.27 8.30 4.72
C LEU A 112 12.91 9.00 4.76
N LYS A 113 12.82 10.26 4.30
CA LYS A 113 11.54 10.97 4.17
C LYS A 113 10.57 10.24 3.23
N GLY A 114 11.06 9.84 2.05
CA GLY A 114 10.28 9.10 1.07
C GLY A 114 9.91 7.70 1.56
N LEU A 115 10.84 6.99 2.19
CA LEU A 115 10.66 5.64 2.73
C LEU A 115 9.64 5.63 3.87
N THR A 116 9.68 6.62 4.74
CA THR A 116 8.73 6.73 5.85
C THR A 116 7.30 6.90 5.34
N SER A 117 7.10 7.77 4.35
CA SER A 117 5.80 7.97 3.70
C SER A 117 5.33 6.72 2.94
N PHE A 118 6.26 5.98 2.32
CA PHE A 118 5.97 4.74 1.61
C PHE A 118 5.41 3.65 2.54
N GLU A 119 5.93 3.57 3.75
CA GLU A 119 5.55 2.54 4.73
C GLU A 119 4.38 2.94 5.62
N GLU A 120 4.05 4.23 5.71
CA GLU A 120 2.87 4.74 6.43
C GLU A 120 1.57 4.08 5.92
N ASP A 121 1.46 3.84 4.61
CA ASP A 121 0.28 3.18 4.01
C ASP A 121 0.25 1.67 4.26
N ARG A 122 1.41 1.06 4.55
CA ARG A 122 1.56 -0.38 4.80
C ARG A 122 1.21 -0.71 6.23
N ASN A 123 0.00 -0.36 6.65
CA ASN A 123 -0.51 -0.71 7.97
C ASN A 123 -0.39 -2.23 8.19
N PHE A 124 0.19 -2.61 9.32
CA PHE A 124 0.37 -4.00 9.78
C PHE A 124 -0.90 -4.87 9.63
N LEU A 125 -2.09 -4.27 9.77
CA LEU A 125 -3.38 -4.95 9.63
C LEU A 125 -3.75 -5.30 8.17
N ALA A 126 -3.26 -4.54 7.18
CA ALA A 126 -3.49 -4.80 5.76
C ALA A 126 -2.79 -6.09 5.29
N ARG A 127 -1.77 -6.58 6.02
CA ARG A 127 -1.14 -7.87 5.76
C ARG A 127 -2.06 -9.06 6.07
N PHE A 128 -3.03 -8.88 6.96
CA PHE A 128 -3.92 -9.96 7.42
C PHE A 128 -5.35 -9.85 6.88
N LEU A 129 -5.70 -8.73 6.25
CA LEU A 129 -7.02 -8.50 5.65
C LEU A 129 -6.85 -8.30 4.13
N PRO A 130 -7.70 -8.88 3.27
CA PRO A 130 -7.67 -8.66 1.83
C PRO A 130 -8.25 -7.28 1.47
N LEU A 131 -7.65 -6.22 1.99
CA LEU A 131 -8.00 -4.84 1.70
C LEU A 131 -7.16 -4.36 0.53
N ASP A 132 -7.84 -3.81 -0.49
CA ASP A 132 -7.19 -3.23 -1.66
C ASP A 132 -6.66 -1.84 -1.31
N GLU A 133 -5.35 -1.73 -1.07
CA GLU A 133 -4.67 -0.47 -0.71
C GLU A 133 -4.90 0.62 -1.76
N THR A 134 -5.14 0.25 -3.02
CA THR A 134 -5.33 1.18 -4.15
C THR A 134 -6.69 1.90 -4.12
N GLN A 135 -7.56 1.60 -3.16
CA GLN A 135 -8.85 2.28 -3.00
C GLN A 135 -8.85 3.31 -1.85
N ARG A 136 -7.76 3.40 -1.09
CA ARG A 136 -7.61 4.34 0.03
C ARG A 136 -7.02 5.66 -0.44
N ASP A 137 -7.08 6.68 0.42
CA ASP A 137 -6.49 7.98 0.12
C ASP A 137 -4.99 7.83 -0.24
N PRO A 138 -4.53 8.39 -1.37
CA PRO A 138 -3.17 8.21 -1.85
C PRO A 138 -2.18 9.23 -1.26
N GLY A 139 -2.55 10.03 -0.25
CA GLY A 139 -1.74 11.13 0.27
C GLY A 139 -0.31 10.74 0.59
N ALA A 140 -0.10 9.70 1.39
CA ALA A 140 1.26 9.24 1.73
C ALA A 140 2.02 8.65 0.51
N ALA A 141 1.31 8.10 -0.48
CA ALA A 141 1.91 7.67 -1.74
C ALA A 141 2.47 8.85 -2.54
N LEU A 142 1.71 9.96 -2.60
CA LEU A 142 2.10 11.19 -3.28
C LEU A 142 3.30 11.83 -2.58
N ASP A 143 3.24 11.96 -1.25
CA ASP A 143 4.35 12.48 -0.42
C ASP A 143 5.63 11.65 -0.62
N SER A 144 5.49 10.32 -0.69
CA SER A 144 6.59 9.40 -0.94
C SER A 144 7.17 9.57 -2.34
N PHE A 145 6.31 9.66 -3.35
CA PHE A 145 6.71 9.84 -4.75
C PHE A 145 7.45 11.16 -4.94
N GLU A 146 6.96 12.25 -4.34
CA GLU A 146 7.60 13.56 -4.37
C GLU A 146 9.00 13.50 -3.72
N SER A 147 9.10 12.91 -2.52
CA SER A 147 10.36 12.82 -1.79
C SER A 147 11.42 12.02 -2.56
N PHE A 148 11.04 10.87 -3.13
CA PHE A 148 11.94 10.10 -4.00
C PHE A 148 12.26 10.83 -5.30
N SER A 149 11.32 11.59 -5.88
CA SER A 149 11.58 12.39 -7.06
C SER A 149 12.63 13.47 -6.79
N ILE A 150 12.57 14.13 -5.63
CA ILE A 150 13.59 15.11 -5.22
C ILE A 150 14.95 14.43 -5.09
N LEU A 151 15.02 13.26 -4.46
CA LEU A 151 16.25 12.47 -4.34
C LEU A 151 16.86 12.17 -5.71
N LEU A 152 16.08 11.57 -6.63
CA LEU A 152 16.59 11.19 -7.96
C LEU A 152 16.98 12.39 -8.83
N ASN A 153 16.27 13.51 -8.71
CA ASN A 153 16.56 14.71 -9.49
C ASN A 153 17.79 15.45 -8.98
N ARG A 154 18.04 15.46 -7.66
CA ARG A 154 19.16 16.20 -7.06
C ARG A 154 20.40 15.35 -6.86
N TYR A 155 20.24 14.07 -6.55
CA TYR A 155 21.31 13.13 -6.21
C TYR A 155 21.13 11.81 -6.99
N PRO A 156 21.20 11.85 -8.33
CA PRO A 156 21.03 10.66 -9.17
C PRO A 156 22.07 9.57 -8.90
N ASP A 157 23.27 9.94 -8.45
CA ASP A 157 24.38 9.03 -8.17
C ASP A 157 24.40 8.51 -6.71
N SER A 158 23.37 8.84 -5.91
CA SER A 158 23.22 8.36 -4.54
C SER A 158 23.13 6.83 -4.48
N GLU A 159 23.68 6.22 -3.43
CA GLU A 159 23.54 4.77 -3.19
C GLU A 159 22.06 4.33 -3.05
N PHE A 160 21.18 5.25 -2.66
CA PHE A 160 19.75 4.99 -2.46
C PHE A 160 18.92 5.16 -3.74
N ALA A 161 19.49 5.75 -4.80
CA ALA A 161 18.77 6.05 -6.03
C ALA A 161 18.14 4.81 -6.70
N PRO A 162 18.83 3.66 -6.84
CA PRO A 162 18.23 2.47 -7.45
C PRO A 162 17.01 1.95 -6.67
N ASP A 163 17.02 2.02 -5.35
CA ASP A 163 15.89 1.60 -4.53
C ASP A 163 14.71 2.58 -4.65
N ALA A 164 14.99 3.88 -4.57
CA ALA A 164 14.00 4.93 -4.75
C ALA A 164 13.31 4.83 -6.12
N GLN A 165 14.06 4.55 -7.20
CA GLN A 165 13.50 4.38 -8.54
C GLN A 165 12.51 3.21 -8.61
N ARG A 166 12.85 2.05 -8.03
CA ARG A 166 11.94 0.89 -7.96
C ARG A 166 10.67 1.21 -7.18
N ARG A 167 10.80 1.92 -6.05
CA ARG A 167 9.66 2.34 -5.24
C ARG A 167 8.79 3.36 -5.97
N MET A 168 9.38 4.32 -6.69
CA MET A 168 8.65 5.27 -7.52
C MET A 168 7.86 4.57 -8.63
N GLN A 169 8.43 3.55 -9.29
CA GLN A 169 7.70 2.77 -10.29
C GLN A 169 6.48 2.05 -9.67
N TYR A 170 6.66 1.44 -8.49
CA TYR A 170 5.56 0.85 -7.73
C TYR A 170 4.49 1.88 -7.37
N LEU A 171 4.89 3.04 -6.83
CA LEU A 171 3.98 4.13 -6.47
C LEU A 171 3.21 4.66 -7.69
N LYS A 172 3.88 4.82 -8.83
CA LYS A 172 3.27 5.24 -10.10
C LYS A 172 2.17 4.27 -10.53
N ASN A 173 2.45 2.95 -10.47
CA ASN A 173 1.47 1.91 -10.77
C ASN A 173 0.29 1.90 -9.80
N ARG A 174 0.57 2.13 -8.52
CA ARG A 174 -0.44 2.20 -7.45
C ARG A 174 -1.36 3.41 -7.65
N LEU A 175 -0.79 4.58 -7.89
CA LEU A 175 -1.51 5.83 -8.18
C LEU A 175 -2.38 5.70 -9.44
N ALA A 176 -1.85 5.07 -10.49
CA ALA A 176 -2.61 4.86 -11.72
C ALA A 176 -3.82 3.94 -11.48
N THR A 177 -3.62 2.84 -10.74
CA THR A 177 -4.70 1.93 -10.34
C THR A 177 -5.77 2.64 -9.50
N TYR A 178 -5.36 3.52 -8.57
CA TYR A 178 -6.29 4.34 -7.79
C TYR A 178 -7.19 5.20 -8.69
N GLU A 179 -6.61 5.87 -9.69
CA GLU A 179 -7.38 6.68 -10.64
C GLU A 179 -8.38 5.84 -11.46
N ILE A 180 -8.02 4.61 -11.85
CA ILE A 180 -8.95 3.66 -12.50
C ILE A 180 -10.12 3.29 -11.57
N HIS A 181 -9.86 3.09 -10.28
CA HIS A 181 -10.92 2.82 -9.32
C HIS A 181 -11.88 3.99 -9.15
N VAL A 182 -11.35 5.21 -9.08
CA VAL A 182 -12.17 6.44 -9.03
C VAL A 182 -12.97 6.61 -10.32
N ALA A 183 -12.35 6.38 -11.48
CA ALA A 183 -13.02 6.44 -12.76
C ALA A 183 -14.16 5.41 -12.88
N SER A 184 -13.90 4.16 -12.48
CA SER A 184 -14.91 3.09 -12.44
C SER A 184 -16.10 3.44 -11.54
N TYR A 185 -15.84 4.11 -10.41
CA TYR A 185 -16.89 4.59 -9.52
C TYR A 185 -17.74 5.69 -10.16
N TYR A 186 -17.15 6.58 -10.97
CA TYR A 186 -17.89 7.57 -11.74
C TYR A 186 -18.71 6.93 -12.88
N MET A 187 -18.18 5.91 -13.56
CA MET A 187 -18.92 5.17 -14.59
C MET A 187 -20.18 4.50 -14.02
N LYS A 188 -20.09 3.91 -12.82
CA LYS A 188 -21.24 3.32 -12.10
C LYS A 188 -22.37 4.31 -11.82
N ARG A 189 -22.07 5.60 -11.83
CA ARG A 189 -23.01 6.70 -11.58
C ARG A 189 -23.35 7.49 -12.83
N GLU A 190 -22.93 6.99 -13.99
CA GLU A 190 -23.14 7.64 -15.28
C GLU A 190 -22.51 9.05 -15.33
N ALA A 191 -21.51 9.31 -14.50
CA ALA A 191 -20.74 10.56 -14.46
C ALA A 191 -19.60 10.51 -15.49
N TRP A 192 -19.97 10.38 -16.77
CA TRP A 192 -19.04 10.10 -17.88
C TRP A 192 -17.94 11.15 -18.05
N VAL A 193 -18.24 12.44 -17.85
CA VAL A 193 -17.23 13.51 -17.91
C VAL A 193 -16.15 13.31 -16.84
N ALA A 194 -16.56 12.96 -15.61
CA ALA A 194 -15.63 12.72 -14.51
C ALA A 194 -14.80 11.46 -14.75
N ALA A 195 -15.41 10.37 -15.24
CA ALA A 195 -14.71 9.15 -15.60
C ALA A 195 -13.67 9.37 -16.72
N ALA A 196 -14.05 10.07 -17.80
CA ALA A 196 -13.14 10.42 -18.89
C ALA A 196 -11.95 11.27 -18.41
N ASN A 197 -12.19 12.26 -17.54
CA ASN A 197 -11.12 13.09 -16.97
C ASN A 197 -10.13 12.29 -16.13
N ARG A 198 -10.60 11.28 -15.38
CA ARG A 198 -9.74 10.39 -14.59
C ARG A 198 -8.88 9.49 -15.49
N GLY A 199 -9.47 8.90 -16.52
CA GLY A 199 -8.72 8.16 -17.53
C GLY A 199 -7.68 9.04 -18.24
N ARG A 200 -8.07 10.25 -18.66
CA ARG A 200 -7.16 11.21 -19.29
C ARG A 200 -5.97 11.54 -18.39
N TYR A 201 -6.20 11.76 -17.10
CA TYR A 201 -5.13 12.01 -16.14
C TYR A 201 -4.09 10.88 -16.11
N VAL A 202 -4.53 9.62 -16.13
CA VAL A 202 -3.61 8.45 -16.17
C VAL A 202 -2.79 8.45 -17.46
N VAL A 203 -3.41 8.70 -18.61
CA VAL A 203 -2.72 8.72 -19.92
C VAL A 203 -1.73 9.89 -20.03
N GLU A 204 -2.06 11.04 -19.46
CA GLU A 204 -1.21 12.24 -19.52
C GLU A 204 -0.06 12.21 -18.50
N ASN A 205 -0.30 11.70 -17.28
CA ASN A 205 0.63 11.85 -16.16
C ASN A 205 1.25 10.54 -15.66
N LEU A 206 0.62 9.40 -15.93
CA LEU A 206 0.98 8.08 -15.37
C LEU A 206 1.20 7.04 -16.49
N GLN A 207 1.91 7.45 -17.54
CA GLN A 207 2.30 6.57 -18.67
C GLN A 207 3.15 5.38 -18.22
N GLU A 208 3.26 4.35 -19.07
CA GLU A 208 4.05 3.13 -18.79
C GLU A 208 3.57 2.33 -17.56
N THR A 209 2.38 2.65 -17.04
CA THR A 209 1.74 1.86 -15.98
C THR A 209 0.82 0.81 -16.59
N PRO A 210 0.62 -0.35 -15.92
CA PRO A 210 -0.33 -1.37 -16.38
C PRO A 210 -1.78 -0.87 -16.48
N ALA A 211 -2.10 0.27 -15.87
CA ALA A 211 -3.43 0.87 -15.84
C ALA A 211 -3.73 1.77 -17.06
N VAL A 212 -2.74 2.10 -17.89
CA VAL A 212 -2.93 2.90 -19.11
C VAL A 212 -3.99 2.32 -20.06
N PRO A 213 -3.98 1.02 -20.43
CA PRO A 213 -5.01 0.50 -21.31
C PRO A 213 -6.42 0.54 -20.70
N ASP A 214 -6.55 0.34 -19.38
CA ASP A 214 -7.82 0.53 -18.68
C ASP A 214 -8.31 1.98 -18.76
N ALA A 215 -7.41 2.95 -18.60
CA ALA A 215 -7.74 4.37 -18.72
C ALA A 215 -8.26 4.71 -20.13
N LEU A 216 -7.61 4.20 -21.18
CA LEU A 216 -8.04 4.40 -22.56
C LEU A 216 -9.40 3.76 -22.84
N ALA A 217 -9.67 2.56 -22.31
CA ALA A 217 -10.97 1.90 -22.44
C ALA A 217 -12.09 2.72 -21.75
N ILE A 218 -11.82 3.23 -20.54
CA ILE A 218 -12.74 4.10 -19.80
C ILE A 218 -13.00 5.40 -20.57
N MET A 219 -11.97 6.01 -21.15
CA MET A 219 -12.10 7.20 -21.99
C MET A 219 -12.98 6.91 -23.21
N ALA A 220 -12.69 5.84 -23.96
CA ALA A 220 -13.44 5.46 -25.16
C ALA A 220 -14.94 5.24 -24.84
N GLU A 221 -15.25 4.51 -23.78
CA GLU A 221 -16.63 4.28 -23.36
C GLU A 221 -17.31 5.58 -22.89
N SER A 222 -16.63 6.36 -22.06
CA SER A 222 -17.18 7.61 -21.54
C SER A 222 -17.46 8.62 -22.66
N TYR A 223 -16.55 8.77 -23.63
CA TYR A 223 -16.75 9.62 -24.80
C TYR A 223 -17.89 9.12 -25.69
N THR A 224 -18.03 7.80 -25.85
CA THR A 224 -19.17 7.21 -26.57
C THR A 224 -20.49 7.59 -25.91
N LYS A 225 -20.59 7.48 -24.57
CA LYS A 225 -21.79 7.84 -23.81
C LYS A 225 -22.10 9.34 -23.86
N LEU A 226 -21.09 10.18 -24.07
CA LEU A 226 -21.23 11.63 -24.24
C LEU A 226 -21.53 12.06 -25.69
N GLY A 227 -21.58 11.13 -26.65
CA GLY A 227 -21.75 11.42 -28.07
C GLY A 227 -20.51 12.04 -28.74
N MET A 228 -19.35 11.95 -28.09
CA MET A 228 -18.07 12.47 -28.59
C MET A 228 -17.33 11.39 -29.39
N HIS A 229 -17.90 11.00 -30.54
CA HIS A 229 -17.44 9.84 -31.31
C HIS A 229 -15.98 9.95 -31.78
N ASP A 230 -15.52 11.12 -32.20
CA ASP A 230 -14.13 11.32 -32.64
C ASP A 230 -13.13 11.06 -31.51
N LEU A 231 -13.42 11.55 -30.30
CA LEU A 231 -12.58 11.31 -29.12
C LEU A 231 -12.61 9.85 -28.68
N ALA A 232 -13.77 9.21 -28.81
CA ALA A 232 -13.92 7.79 -28.49
C ALA A 232 -13.09 6.92 -29.44
N GLU A 233 -13.15 7.16 -30.75
CA GLU A 233 -12.39 6.40 -31.74
C GLU A 233 -10.89 6.63 -31.58
N ASN A 234 -10.46 7.88 -31.33
CA ASN A 234 -9.04 8.18 -31.08
C ASN A 234 -8.50 7.39 -29.87
N ALA A 235 -9.24 7.37 -28.74
CA ALA A 235 -8.83 6.61 -27.56
C ALA A 235 -8.77 5.10 -27.85
N LEU A 236 -9.72 4.59 -28.64
CA LEU A 236 -9.80 3.19 -29.03
C LEU A 236 -8.67 2.79 -30.00
N GLU A 237 -8.31 3.67 -30.94
CA GLU A 237 -7.21 3.48 -31.87
C GLU A 237 -5.88 3.38 -31.12
N VAL A 238 -5.61 4.33 -30.21
CA VAL A 238 -4.42 4.30 -29.36
C VAL A 238 -4.36 3.01 -28.55
N LEU A 239 -5.49 2.57 -27.99
CA LEU A 239 -5.59 1.31 -27.25
C LEU A 239 -5.25 0.10 -28.13
N ARG A 240 -5.85 -0.01 -29.32
CA ARG A 240 -5.63 -1.13 -30.25
C ARG A 240 -4.20 -1.19 -30.76
N VAL A 241 -3.60 -0.04 -31.08
CA VAL A 241 -2.23 0.03 -31.63
C VAL A 241 -1.20 -0.35 -30.58
N ASN A 242 -1.34 0.13 -29.34
CA ASN A 242 -0.34 -0.07 -28.30
C ASN A 242 -0.58 -1.32 -27.42
N PHE A 243 -1.83 -1.78 -27.34
CA PHE A 243 -2.25 -2.91 -26.50
C PHE A 243 -3.17 -3.87 -27.26
N PRO A 244 -2.68 -4.54 -28.33
CA PRO A 244 -3.50 -5.37 -29.21
C PRO A 244 -4.15 -6.57 -28.49
N ASP A 245 -3.51 -7.08 -27.43
CA ASP A 245 -4.01 -8.20 -26.63
C ASP A 245 -5.02 -7.77 -25.54
N TYR A 246 -5.29 -6.47 -25.42
CA TYR A 246 -6.18 -5.95 -24.39
C TYR A 246 -7.65 -6.26 -24.72
N VAL A 247 -8.30 -7.02 -23.83
CA VAL A 247 -9.71 -7.40 -23.98
C VAL A 247 -10.61 -6.26 -23.48
N ILE A 248 -11.19 -5.52 -24.41
CA ILE A 248 -12.18 -4.47 -24.12
C ILE A 248 -13.45 -5.13 -23.60
N ARG A 249 -13.83 -4.78 -22.37
CA ARG A 249 -15.11 -5.17 -21.76
C ARG A 249 -15.94 -3.91 -21.53
N PRO A 250 -17.12 -3.77 -22.16
CA PRO A 250 -17.98 -2.63 -21.90
C PRO A 250 -18.42 -2.66 -20.43
N PHE A 251 -18.48 -1.49 -19.80
CA PHE A 251 -18.99 -1.37 -18.45
C PHE A 251 -20.47 -1.79 -18.40
N SER A 252 -20.77 -2.80 -17.58
CA SER A 252 -22.14 -3.23 -17.31
C SER A 252 -22.55 -2.81 -15.90
N PRO A 253 -23.59 -1.95 -15.74
CA PRO A 253 -24.11 -1.61 -14.42
C PRO A 253 -24.67 -2.85 -13.71
N GLN A 254 -24.59 -2.88 -12.38
CA GLN A 254 -25.25 -3.89 -11.54
C GLN A 254 -26.74 -3.91 -11.87
N ARG A 255 -27.24 -5.03 -12.39
CA ARG A 255 -28.68 -5.26 -12.49
C ARG A 255 -29.12 -6.09 -11.28
N PHE A 256 -29.96 -5.48 -10.45
CA PHE A 256 -30.61 -6.17 -9.35
C PHE A 256 -31.90 -6.78 -9.86
N ASP A 257 -32.06 -8.09 -9.69
CA ASP A 257 -33.34 -8.73 -9.95
C ASP A 257 -34.43 -8.19 -9.01
N LEU A 258 -35.68 -8.20 -9.48
CA LEU A 258 -36.84 -7.76 -8.70
C LEU A 258 -36.96 -8.54 -7.37
N LEU A 259 -36.64 -9.83 -7.39
CA LEU A 259 -36.58 -10.68 -6.19
C LEU A 259 -35.55 -10.18 -5.18
N TYR A 260 -34.36 -9.80 -5.65
CA TYR A 260 -33.29 -9.27 -4.79
C TYR A 260 -33.71 -7.94 -4.15
N THR A 261 -34.31 -7.04 -4.94
CA THR A 261 -34.78 -5.74 -4.46
C THR A 261 -35.95 -5.89 -3.49
N ALA A 262 -36.92 -6.76 -3.82
CA ALA A 262 -38.12 -6.97 -3.01
C ALA A 262 -37.83 -7.68 -1.68
N THR A 263 -36.74 -8.45 -1.61
CA THR A 263 -36.35 -9.17 -0.40
C THR A 263 -35.22 -8.50 0.37
N PHE A 264 -34.89 -7.25 0.06
CA PHE A 264 -33.79 -6.52 0.71
C PHE A 264 -32.47 -7.31 0.71
N GLY A 265 -32.20 -8.01 -0.39
CA GLY A 265 -30.99 -8.80 -0.57
C GLY A 265 -30.99 -10.17 0.11
N LEU A 266 -32.13 -10.66 0.60
CA LEU A 266 -32.24 -11.99 1.22
C LEU A 266 -32.34 -13.12 0.18
N LEU A 267 -32.99 -12.88 -0.97
CA LEU A 267 -33.24 -13.89 -2.01
C LEU A 267 -33.14 -13.27 -3.42
N GLY A 268 -32.51 -13.97 -4.35
CA GLY A 268 -32.32 -13.52 -5.74
C GLY A 268 -30.85 -13.56 -6.16
N GLN A 269 -30.59 -13.37 -7.44
CA GLN A 269 -29.22 -13.31 -7.97
C GLN A 269 -28.83 -11.84 -8.18
N ILE A 270 -27.63 -11.50 -7.74
CA ILE A 270 -26.98 -10.26 -8.15
C ILE A 270 -26.18 -10.63 -9.39
N GLU A 271 -26.51 -10.06 -10.56
CA GLU A 271 -25.50 -10.01 -11.61
C GLU A 271 -24.43 -9.03 -11.13
N PRO A 272 -23.21 -9.50 -10.80
CA PRO A 272 -22.19 -8.60 -10.32
C PRO A 272 -21.92 -7.59 -11.43
N ALA A 273 -21.94 -6.30 -11.10
CA ALA A 273 -21.37 -5.29 -11.99
C ALA A 273 -19.98 -5.80 -12.25
N THR A 274 -19.66 -5.95 -13.52
CA THR A 274 -18.29 -6.12 -13.94
C THR A 274 -17.73 -4.71 -13.93
N PRO A 275 -17.01 -4.28 -12.86
CA PRO A 275 -16.18 -3.10 -13.02
C PRO A 275 -15.26 -3.36 -14.22
N ALA A 276 -14.94 -2.31 -14.98
CA ALA A 276 -13.68 -2.32 -15.72
C ALA A 276 -12.58 -2.48 -14.67
N ARG A 277 -12.20 -3.73 -14.39
CA ARG A 277 -11.21 -4.07 -13.37
C ARG A 277 -10.15 -4.93 -14.02
N PRO A 278 -8.87 -4.58 -13.84
CA PRO A 278 -7.78 -5.44 -14.23
C PRO A 278 -7.87 -6.71 -13.40
N VAL A 279 -7.93 -7.86 -14.08
CA VAL A 279 -7.60 -9.12 -13.46
C VAL A 279 -6.09 -9.24 -13.55
N ASN A 280 -5.42 -9.50 -12.42
CA ASN A 280 -3.99 -9.77 -12.40
C ASN A 280 -3.69 -10.86 -13.46
N PRO A 281 -2.80 -10.61 -14.45
CA PRO A 281 -2.46 -11.58 -15.48
C PRO A 281 -2.01 -12.92 -14.89
N ASP A 282 -1.34 -12.90 -13.74
CA ASP A 282 -0.92 -14.12 -13.04
C ASP A 282 -2.11 -14.88 -12.42
N ARG A 283 -3.18 -14.18 -12.01
CA ARG A 283 -4.42 -14.82 -11.55
C ARG A 283 -5.24 -15.39 -12.71
N LEU A 284 -5.20 -14.75 -13.89
CA LEU A 284 -5.79 -15.33 -15.11
C LEU A 284 -5.01 -16.58 -15.53
N ARG A 285 -3.67 -16.49 -15.59
CA ARG A 285 -2.82 -17.65 -15.89
C ARG A 285 -2.97 -18.79 -14.88
N GLN A 286 -3.13 -18.48 -13.58
CA GLN A 286 -3.42 -19.48 -12.56
C GLN A 286 -4.82 -20.08 -12.71
N ALA A 287 -5.85 -19.26 -12.95
CA ALA A 287 -7.21 -19.73 -13.17
C ALA A 287 -7.35 -20.56 -14.47
N GLU A 288 -6.62 -20.20 -15.52
CA GLU A 288 -6.50 -20.95 -16.78
C GLU A 288 -5.73 -22.25 -16.57
N ALA A 289 -4.60 -22.23 -15.85
CA ALA A 289 -3.83 -23.43 -15.51
C ALA A 289 -4.60 -24.40 -14.60
N ASP A 290 -5.38 -23.89 -13.65
CA ASP A 290 -6.23 -24.70 -12.75
C ASP A 290 -7.48 -25.22 -13.48
N GLY A 291 -8.02 -24.45 -14.43
CA GLY A 291 -9.06 -24.89 -15.35
C GLY A 291 -8.58 -25.99 -16.29
N GLU A 292 -7.40 -25.82 -16.89
CA GLU A 292 -6.80 -26.79 -17.80
C GLU A 292 -6.38 -28.07 -17.07
N ARG A 293 -5.80 -28.00 -15.87
CA ARG A 293 -5.50 -29.18 -15.02
C ARG A 293 -6.75 -29.98 -14.65
N ASN A 294 -7.87 -29.30 -14.37
CA ASN A 294 -9.14 -29.97 -14.06
C ASN A 294 -9.85 -30.53 -15.32
N THR A 295 -9.55 -30.00 -16.52
CA THR A 295 -10.06 -30.57 -17.78
C THR A 295 -9.20 -31.70 -18.34
N SER A 296 -7.90 -31.74 -18.03
CA SER A 296 -6.99 -32.82 -18.46
C SER A 296 -6.94 -34.00 -17.49
N SER A 297 -7.33 -33.82 -16.22
CA SER A 297 -7.47 -34.91 -15.25
C SER A 297 -8.89 -35.51 -15.26
N GLY A 298 -9.09 -36.45 -16.19
CA GLY A 298 -10.10 -37.50 -16.07
C GLY A 298 -11.46 -37.15 -16.67
N ARG A 299 -11.68 -37.58 -17.92
CA ARG A 299 -13.02 -37.87 -18.43
C ARG A 299 -13.69 -38.89 -17.50
N ARG A 300 -14.46 -38.42 -16.53
CA ARG A 300 -15.28 -39.30 -15.68
C ARG A 300 -16.30 -39.98 -16.58
N SER A 301 -16.22 -41.30 -16.64
CA SER A 301 -17.12 -42.18 -17.40
C SER A 301 -18.58 -41.83 -17.09
N LEU A 302 -19.44 -41.89 -18.12
CA LEU A 302 -20.89 -41.64 -18.03
C LEU A 302 -21.55 -42.41 -16.88
N LEU A 303 -21.05 -43.61 -16.57
CA LEU A 303 -21.51 -44.41 -15.43
C LEU A 303 -21.29 -43.73 -14.07
N HIS A 304 -20.17 -43.03 -13.88
CA HIS A 304 -19.89 -42.27 -12.65
C HIS A 304 -20.83 -41.07 -12.49
N ARG A 305 -21.33 -40.51 -13.59
CA ARG A 305 -22.29 -39.38 -13.57
C ARG A 305 -23.70 -39.85 -13.23
N ILE A 306 -24.06 -41.07 -13.63
CA ILE A 306 -25.40 -41.63 -13.39
C ILE A 306 -25.49 -42.26 -12.00
N SER A 307 -24.40 -42.81 -11.45
CA SER A 307 -24.41 -43.49 -10.15
C SER A 307 -24.14 -42.58 -8.94
N PHE A 308 -24.01 -41.26 -9.12
CA PHE A 308 -23.60 -40.32 -8.06
C PHE A 308 -22.40 -40.82 -7.22
N GLY A 309 -21.42 -41.44 -7.87
CA GLY A 309 -20.14 -41.80 -7.23
C GLY A 309 -20.19 -42.97 -6.24
N THR A 310 -21.25 -43.78 -6.22
CA THR A 310 -21.33 -44.94 -5.31
C THR A 310 -20.82 -46.26 -5.88
N LEU A 311 -20.62 -46.36 -7.21
CA LEU A 311 -20.22 -47.60 -7.89
C LEU A 311 -19.16 -47.28 -8.97
N GLY A 312 -17.89 -47.42 -8.60
CA GLY A 312 -16.76 -47.27 -9.51
C GLY A 312 -15.44 -47.47 -8.77
N SER A 313 -15.08 -48.74 -8.55
CA SER A 313 -13.78 -49.17 -8.05
C SER A 313 -13.17 -50.09 -9.09
N ASP A 314 -12.26 -49.56 -9.90
CA ASP A 314 -11.28 -50.34 -10.66
C ASP A 314 -9.93 -50.04 -9.96
N GLY A 315 -9.24 -50.95 -9.27
CA GLY A 315 -9.08 -52.38 -9.53
C GLY A 315 -7.88 -52.57 -10.45
N ASN A 316 -6.65 -52.41 -9.92
CA ASN A 316 -5.43 -52.74 -10.65
C ASN A 316 -4.45 -53.48 -9.72
N GLU A 317 -4.63 -54.79 -9.61
CA GLU A 317 -3.65 -55.76 -9.12
C GLU A 317 -3.28 -56.73 -10.26
N GLN A 318 -2.01 -57.18 -10.23
CA GLN A 318 -1.32 -58.19 -11.07
C GLN A 318 -0.70 -57.64 -12.37
N GLU A 319 0.59 -57.85 -12.68
CA GLU A 319 1.42 -59.03 -12.46
C GLU A 319 2.90 -58.71 -12.12
N SER A 320 3.42 -59.42 -11.13
CA SER A 320 4.83 -59.78 -10.99
C SER A 320 4.99 -61.24 -11.40
N GLY A 321 5.75 -61.51 -12.46
CA GLY A 321 6.07 -62.84 -12.96
C GLY A 321 7.46 -62.86 -13.61
N GLU A 322 8.39 -63.48 -12.88
CA GLU A 322 9.74 -64.00 -13.17
C GLU A 322 10.41 -63.83 -14.56
N LEU A 323 11.61 -63.25 -14.49
CA LEU A 323 12.91 -63.78 -14.94
C LEU A 323 12.93 -64.95 -15.95
N ILE A 324 13.57 -64.70 -17.10
CA ILE A 324 14.73 -65.41 -17.71
C ILE A 324 14.73 -65.05 -19.20
N GLU A 325 15.76 -64.36 -19.69
CA GLU A 325 16.68 -64.87 -20.75
C GLU A 325 17.74 -63.81 -21.08
N GLN A 326 19.00 -64.22 -20.92
CA GLN A 326 20.20 -63.48 -21.29
C GLN A 326 20.50 -63.63 -22.79
N ALA A 327 21.37 -62.73 -23.28
CA ALA A 327 22.21 -62.84 -24.47
C ALA A 327 21.65 -62.27 -25.79
N GLN A 328 21.96 -60.99 -26.07
CA GLN A 328 23.08 -60.60 -26.94
C GLN A 328 23.38 -59.10 -26.84
#